data_AF-A0A843YMS9-F1
#
_entry.id   AF-A0A843YMS9-F1
#
_cell.length_a   1.000
_cell.length_b   1.000
_cell.length_c   1.000
_cell.angle_alpha   90.00
_cell.angle_beta   90.00
_cell.angle_gamma   90.00
#
_symmetry.space_group_name_H-M   'P 1'
#
loop_
_entity.id
_entity.type
_entity.pdbx_description
1 polymer ?
#
loop_
_entity_poly.entity_id
_entity_poly.type
_entity_poly.pdbx_seq_one_letter_code
_entity_poly.pdbx_strand_id
1 'polypeptide(L)'
;MERYFSLKMPGALFLQNVLLFSLAALAPVLLLYVLLAPGFAPALAAGGPTLGRFIRQVVTNGLPVVFAVNYVSFFLFALAQRSIVSHRDPAVFLLLDLTVRVALFLGLHALIYVFSADWFGSFSGSRATALRVVAPTLSRSAFFENISGVYLYATMVGALPLYVSAINQSASLRPLIGLFPQKTGAAAFALLALLLSVVSLTLVAELIAHLQG
;
A
#
# COMPACT_ATOMS: atom_id res chain seq x y z
N MET A 1 11.74 8.08 12.38
CA MET A 1 11.70 6.79 11.66
C MET A 1 12.77 5.83 12.15
N GLU A 2 14.01 6.27 12.32
CA GLU A 2 15.16 5.41 12.69
C GLU A 2 15.02 4.70 14.05
N ARG A 3 14.34 5.33 15.02
CA ARG A 3 14.03 4.72 16.32
C ARG A 3 13.03 3.55 16.22
N TYR A 4 12.16 3.58 15.23
CA TYR A 4 11.05 2.61 15.08
C TYR A 4 11.37 1.53 14.05
N PHE A 5 12.26 1.82 13.09
CA PHE A 5 12.62 0.92 11.99
C PHE A 5 14.12 0.96 11.78
N SER A 6 14.81 -0.04 12.35
CA SER A 6 16.26 -0.19 12.24
C SER A 6 16.61 -1.67 12.13
N LEU A 7 17.59 -2.01 11.30
CA LEU A 7 18.08 -3.39 11.17
C LEU A 7 18.81 -3.88 12.43
N LYS A 8 19.12 -3.00 13.39
CA LYS A 8 19.75 -3.36 14.67
C LYS A 8 18.74 -3.75 15.74
N MET A 9 17.44 -3.56 15.51
CA MET A 9 16.41 -3.89 16.49
C MET A 9 16.00 -5.37 16.40
N PRO A 10 15.41 -5.94 17.46
CA PRO A 10 14.85 -7.29 17.40
C PRO A 10 13.80 -7.42 16.30
N GLY A 11 13.86 -8.48 15.51
CA GLY A 11 12.96 -8.70 14.37
C GLY A 11 11.47 -8.72 14.77
N ALA A 12 11.14 -9.29 15.94
CA ALA A 12 9.77 -9.27 16.47
C ALA A 12 9.25 -7.85 16.72
N LEU A 13 10.10 -6.96 17.26
CA LEU A 13 9.75 -5.56 17.50
C LEU A 13 9.58 -4.79 16.18
N PHE A 14 10.41 -5.10 15.18
CA PHE A 14 10.25 -4.54 13.83
C PHE A 14 8.88 -4.93 13.24
N LEU A 15 8.54 -6.22 13.27
CA LEU A 15 7.25 -6.74 12.77
C LEU A 15 6.07 -6.11 13.52
N GLN A 16 6.16 -6.00 14.85
CA GLN A 16 5.13 -5.36 15.66
C GLN A 16 4.94 -3.89 15.27
N ASN A 17 6.01 -3.13 15.09
CA ASN A 17 5.92 -1.73 14.69
C ASN A 17 5.29 -1.59 13.30
N VAL A 18 5.67 -2.44 12.34
CA VAL A 18 5.05 -2.44 11.01
C VAL A 18 3.57 -2.77 11.08
N LEU A 19 3.17 -3.73 11.92
CA LEU A 19 1.78 -4.10 12.12
C LEU A 19 0.97 -2.94 12.70
N LEU A 20 1.46 -2.29 13.75
CA LEU A 20 0.81 -1.14 14.37
C LEU A 20 0.68 0.03 13.39
N PHE A 21 1.73 0.33 12.63
CA PHE A 21 1.69 1.36 11.59
C PHE A 21 0.69 1.01 10.47
N SER A 22 0.64 -0.26 10.07
CA SER A 22 -0.30 -0.73 9.04
C SER A 22 -1.75 -0.60 9.51
N LEU A 23 -2.04 -0.94 10.77
CA LEU A 23 -3.35 -0.74 11.38
C LEU A 23 -3.71 0.75 11.49
N ALA A 24 -2.77 1.58 11.94
CA ALA A 24 -2.96 3.03 12.06
C ALA A 24 -3.20 3.71 10.70
N ALA A 25 -2.58 3.20 9.63
CA ALA A 25 -2.82 3.68 8.27
C ALA A 25 -4.13 3.14 7.68
N LEU A 26 -4.48 1.89 7.97
CA LEU A 26 -5.67 1.22 7.44
C LEU A 26 -6.97 1.76 8.07
N ALA A 27 -7.01 1.94 9.38
CA ALA A 27 -8.21 2.34 10.11
C ALA A 27 -8.88 3.64 9.59
N PRO A 28 -8.16 4.77 9.39
CA PRO A 28 -8.81 6.00 8.92
C PRO A 28 -9.32 5.87 7.48
N VAL A 29 -8.59 5.18 6.60
CA VAL A 29 -9.01 4.98 5.21
C VAL A 29 -10.22 4.05 5.16
N LEU A 30 -10.26 3.01 6.00
CA LEU A 30 -11.39 2.10 6.11
C LEU A 30 -12.64 2.83 6.63
N LEU A 31 -12.49 3.71 7.62
CA LEU A 31 -13.58 4.55 8.11
C LEU A 31 -14.12 5.45 6.99
N LEU A 32 -13.24 6.10 6.22
CA LEU A 32 -13.66 6.92 5.07
C LEU A 32 -14.43 6.08 4.04
N TYR A 33 -13.98 4.86 3.74
CA TYR A 33 -14.70 3.95 2.84
C TYR A 33 -16.11 3.63 3.31
N VAL A 34 -16.26 3.31 4.59
CA VAL A 34 -17.56 2.99 5.18
C VAL A 34 -18.51 4.18 5.15
N LEU A 35 -18.00 5.39 5.36
CA LEU A 35 -18.80 6.62 5.36
C LEU A 35 -19.17 7.09 3.94
N LEU A 36 -18.29 6.89 2.97
CA LEU A 36 -18.49 7.32 1.58
C LEU A 36 -19.32 6.33 0.76
N ALA A 37 -19.33 5.04 1.13
CA ALA A 37 -20.11 4.02 0.44
C ALA A 37 -21.61 4.12 0.81
N PRO A 38 -22.51 4.45 -0.14
CA PRO A 38 -23.93 4.65 0.14
C PRO A 38 -24.57 3.42 0.80
N GLY A 39 -25.24 3.62 1.94
CA GLY A 39 -25.93 2.56 2.66
C GLY A 39 -25.02 1.53 3.36
N PHE A 40 -23.69 1.65 3.26
CA PHE A 40 -22.78 0.66 3.82
C PHE A 40 -22.63 0.80 5.34
N ALA A 41 -22.48 2.02 5.85
CA ALA A 41 -22.44 2.29 7.29
C ALA A 41 -23.66 1.71 8.05
N PRO A 42 -24.92 1.97 7.67
CA PRO A 42 -26.08 1.37 8.35
C PRO A 42 -26.13 -0.16 8.17
N ALA A 43 -25.71 -0.70 7.01
CA ALA A 43 -25.65 -2.15 6.80
C ALA A 43 -24.63 -2.86 7.70
N LEU A 44 -23.51 -2.20 8.03
CA LEU A 44 -22.53 -2.70 9.00
C LEU A 44 -23.01 -2.54 10.44
N ALA A 45 -23.67 -1.42 10.77
CA ALA A 45 -24.23 -1.16 12.10
C ALA A 45 -25.35 -2.14 12.48
N ALA A 46 -26.10 -2.64 11.49
CA ALA A 46 -27.08 -3.71 11.66
C ALA A 46 -26.45 -5.07 12.04
N GLY A 47 -25.13 -5.22 11.89
CA GLY A 47 -24.38 -6.40 12.31
C GLY A 47 -24.57 -7.63 11.40
N GLY A 48 -24.50 -8.82 12.02
CA GLY A 48 -24.78 -10.09 11.34
C GLY A 48 -23.76 -10.50 10.26
N PRO A 49 -24.20 -11.27 9.24
CA PRO A 49 -23.31 -11.83 8.21
C PRO A 49 -22.58 -10.79 7.36
N THR A 50 -23.14 -9.59 7.21
CA THR A 50 -22.50 -8.50 6.44
C THR A 50 -21.28 -7.96 7.18
N LEU A 51 -21.43 -7.66 8.48
CA LEU A 51 -20.30 -7.25 9.32
C LEU A 51 -19.22 -8.35 9.40
N GLY A 52 -19.62 -9.61 9.60
CA GLY A 52 -18.69 -10.73 9.65
C GLY A 52 -17.89 -10.91 8.36
N ARG A 53 -18.54 -10.80 7.18
CA ARG A 53 -17.85 -10.84 5.88
C ARG A 53 -16.90 -9.66 5.69
N PHE A 54 -17.31 -8.46 6.11
CA PHE A 54 -16.48 -7.27 6.01
C PHE A 54 -15.23 -7.37 6.89
N ILE A 55 -15.38 -7.74 8.17
CA ILE A 55 -14.24 -7.92 9.08
C ILE A 55 -13.31 -9.00 8.54
N ARG A 56 -13.85 -10.14 8.10
CA ARG A 56 -13.05 -11.21 7.49
C ARG A 56 -12.28 -10.68 6.28
N GLN A 57 -12.93 -9.99 5.36
CA GLN A 57 -12.28 -9.40 4.19
C GLN A 57 -11.13 -8.46 4.58
N VAL A 58 -11.32 -7.62 5.60
CA VAL A 58 -10.26 -6.71 6.09
C VAL A 58 -9.13 -7.50 6.74
N VAL A 59 -9.42 -8.51 7.58
CA VAL A 59 -8.40 -9.24 8.34
C VAL A 59 -7.64 -10.26 7.49
N THR A 60 -8.29 -10.94 6.54
CA THR A 60 -7.67 -12.02 5.75
C THR A 60 -7.09 -11.54 4.43
N ASN A 61 -7.54 -10.39 3.92
CA ASN A 61 -7.06 -9.85 2.64
C ASN A 61 -6.40 -8.48 2.84
N GLY A 62 -7.13 -7.51 3.40
CA GLY A 62 -6.66 -6.14 3.52
C GLY A 62 -5.40 -5.96 4.37
N LEU A 63 -5.48 -6.38 5.63
CA LEU A 63 -4.39 -6.26 6.58
C LEU A 63 -3.11 -6.99 6.10
N PRO A 64 -3.17 -8.24 5.59
CA PRO A 64 -2.00 -8.90 5.04
C PRO A 64 -1.35 -8.14 3.88
N VAL A 65 -2.13 -7.59 2.95
CA VAL A 65 -1.59 -6.79 1.84
C VAL A 65 -0.90 -5.54 2.36
N VAL A 66 -1.59 -4.75 3.18
CA VAL A 66 -1.03 -3.49 3.73
C VAL A 66 0.21 -3.77 4.56
N PHE A 67 0.17 -4.80 5.40
CA PHE A 67 1.29 -5.22 6.23
C PHE A 67 2.50 -5.64 5.38
N ALA A 68 2.32 -6.50 4.38
CA ALA A 68 3.42 -7.00 3.56
C ALA A 68 4.07 -5.87 2.74
N VAL A 69 3.26 -5.01 2.13
CA VAL A 69 3.76 -3.85 1.38
C VAL A 69 4.53 -2.91 2.31
N ASN A 70 3.95 -2.54 3.47
CA ASN A 70 4.63 -1.67 4.44
C ASN A 70 5.89 -2.33 5.00
N TYR A 71 5.86 -3.63 5.30
CA TYR A 71 7.03 -4.37 5.78
C TYR A 71 8.21 -4.23 4.83
N VAL A 72 7.99 -4.54 3.55
CA VAL A 72 9.05 -4.43 2.53
C VAL A 72 9.53 -3.00 2.39
N SER A 73 8.61 -2.03 2.38
CA SER A 73 8.94 -0.61 2.29
C SER A 73 9.84 -0.14 3.45
N PHE A 74 9.46 -0.52 4.67
CA PHE A 74 10.14 -0.12 5.89
C PHE A 74 11.50 -0.83 6.01
N PHE A 75 11.57 -2.07 5.53
CA PHE A 75 12.82 -2.83 5.45
C PHE A 75 13.79 -2.23 4.42
N LEU A 76 13.30 -1.90 3.22
CA LEU A 76 14.08 -1.23 2.19
C LEU A 76 14.59 0.13 2.67
N PHE A 77 13.77 0.89 3.40
CA PHE A 77 14.18 2.15 4.00
C PHE A 77 15.31 1.94 5.02
N ALA A 78 15.16 0.97 5.94
CA ALA A 78 16.19 0.68 6.93
C ALA A 78 17.51 0.19 6.27
N LEU A 79 17.42 -0.55 5.16
CA LEU A 79 18.58 -0.95 4.36
C LEU A 79 19.24 0.26 3.69
N ALA A 80 18.44 1.15 3.09
CA ALA A 80 18.92 2.36 2.44
C ALA A 80 19.63 3.27 3.45
N GLN A 81 19.10 3.43 4.66
CA GLN A 81 19.74 4.21 5.72
C GLN A 81 21.10 3.63 6.13
N ARG A 82 21.26 2.31 6.16
CA ARG A 82 22.58 1.69 6.39
C ARG A 82 23.56 2.03 5.27
N SER A 83 23.06 2.11 4.04
CA SER A 83 23.87 2.47 2.86
C SER A 83 24.18 3.97 2.73
N ILE A 84 23.62 4.84 3.59
CA ILE A 84 24.04 6.26 3.67
C ILE A 84 25.50 6.35 4.16
N VAL A 85 25.98 5.35 4.92
CA VAL A 85 27.42 5.17 5.22
C VAL A 85 28.22 4.88 3.93
N SER A 86 27.55 4.44 2.87
CA SER A 86 28.07 4.09 1.55
C SER A 86 27.59 5.08 0.47
N HIS A 87 27.70 6.40 0.67
CA HIS A 87 27.61 7.47 -0.38
C HIS A 87 26.41 7.45 -1.36
N ARG A 88 25.43 6.55 -1.22
CA ARG A 88 24.28 6.44 -2.14
C ARG A 88 23.18 7.38 -1.68
N ASP A 89 22.64 8.12 -2.64
CA ASP A 89 21.56 9.06 -2.39
C ASP A 89 20.26 8.30 -2.00
N PRO A 90 19.58 8.68 -0.89
CA PRO A 90 18.27 8.14 -0.51
C PRO A 90 17.18 8.20 -1.59
N ALA A 91 17.32 9.02 -2.64
CA ALA A 91 16.40 9.04 -3.78
C ALA A 91 16.29 7.67 -4.48
N VAL A 92 17.36 6.86 -4.46
CA VAL A 92 17.34 5.50 -5.01
C VAL A 92 16.34 4.60 -4.27
N PHE A 93 16.19 4.80 -2.96
CA PHE A 93 15.18 4.09 -2.17
C PHE A 93 13.77 4.42 -2.65
N LEU A 94 13.48 5.69 -2.95
CA LEU A 94 12.15 6.10 -3.41
C LEU A 94 11.78 5.38 -4.71
N LEU A 95 12.69 5.36 -5.68
CA LEU A 95 12.46 4.69 -6.96
C LEU A 95 12.26 3.18 -6.78
N LEU A 96 13.11 2.54 -5.97
CA LEU A 96 13.00 1.11 -5.69
C LEU A 96 11.70 0.76 -4.97
N ASP A 97 11.34 1.53 -3.94
CA ASP A 97 10.13 1.33 -3.16
C ASP A 97 8.88 1.48 -4.04
N LEU A 98 8.82 2.51 -4.89
CA LEU A 98 7.72 2.71 -5.84
C LEU A 98 7.49 1.49 -6.73
N THR A 99 8.55 0.97 -7.34
CA THR A 99 8.47 -0.20 -8.23
C THR A 99 8.04 -1.46 -7.47
N VAL A 100 8.71 -1.73 -6.34
CA VAL A 100 8.43 -2.92 -5.52
C VAL A 100 7.01 -2.87 -4.95
N ARG A 101 6.54 -1.69 -4.56
CA ARG A 101 5.19 -1.47 -4.04
C ARG A 101 4.12 -1.82 -5.06
N VAL A 102 4.23 -1.32 -6.30
CA VAL A 102 3.27 -1.63 -7.37
C VAL A 102 3.27 -3.14 -7.65
N ALA A 103 4.46 -3.74 -7.78
CA ALA A 103 4.60 -5.17 -8.02
C ALA A 103 4.01 -6.03 -6.89
N LEU A 104 4.30 -5.70 -5.63
CA LEU A 104 3.75 -6.40 -4.47
C LEU A 104 2.24 -6.23 -4.36
N PHE A 105 1.72 -5.03 -4.59
CA PHE A 105 0.29 -4.79 -4.49
C PHE A 105 -0.48 -5.61 -5.51
N LEU A 106 -0.02 -5.66 -6.77
CA LEU A 106 -0.57 -6.53 -7.82
C LEU A 106 -0.43 -8.01 -7.46
N GLY A 107 0.80 -8.44 -7.15
CA GLY A 107 1.14 -9.84 -6.93
C GLY A 107 0.43 -10.44 -5.72
N LEU A 108 0.33 -9.70 -4.61
CA LEU A 108 -0.38 -10.15 -3.41
C LEU A 108 -1.88 -10.31 -3.66
N HIS A 109 -2.51 -9.39 -4.40
CA HIS A 109 -3.93 -9.55 -4.77
C HIS A 109 -4.14 -10.77 -5.66
N ALA A 110 -3.29 -10.98 -6.67
CA ALA A 110 -3.35 -12.16 -7.52
C ALA A 110 -3.23 -13.46 -6.70
N LEU A 111 -2.23 -13.51 -5.81
CA LEU A 111 -1.99 -14.65 -4.94
C LEU A 111 -3.16 -14.91 -3.98
N ILE A 112 -3.69 -13.87 -3.34
CA ILE A 112 -4.86 -13.96 -2.46
C ILE A 112 -6.09 -14.45 -3.22
N TYR A 113 -6.31 -13.97 -4.45
CA TYR A 113 -7.47 -14.35 -5.25
C TYR A 113 -7.38 -15.82 -5.68
N VAL A 114 -6.19 -16.28 -6.08
CA VAL A 114 -5.92 -17.70 -6.38
C VAL A 114 -6.14 -18.58 -5.16
N PHE A 115 -5.58 -18.21 -4.00
CA PHE A 115 -5.81 -18.97 -2.76
C PHE A 115 -7.28 -18.95 -2.35
N SER A 116 -7.99 -17.85 -2.58
CA SER A 116 -9.42 -17.75 -2.29
C SER A 116 -10.26 -18.64 -3.21
N ALA A 117 -9.83 -18.84 -4.45
CA ALA A 117 -10.45 -19.80 -5.36
C ALA A 117 -10.25 -21.24 -4.87
N ASP A 118 -9.01 -21.59 -4.53
CA ASP A 118 -8.67 -22.95 -4.11
C ASP A 118 -9.29 -23.34 -2.76
N TRP A 119 -9.24 -22.44 -1.77
CA TRP A 119 -9.59 -22.77 -0.38
C TRP A 119 -11.05 -22.47 -0.03
N PHE A 120 -11.62 -21.42 -0.62
CA PHE A 120 -12.98 -20.95 -0.31
C PHE A 120 -13.96 -21.14 -1.47
N GLY A 121 -13.53 -21.72 -2.61
CA GLY A 121 -14.38 -21.86 -3.79
C GLY A 121 -14.78 -20.52 -4.42
N SER A 122 -14.05 -19.43 -4.11
CA SER A 122 -14.29 -18.12 -4.72
C SER A 122 -14.10 -18.19 -6.24
N PHE A 123 -14.76 -17.31 -7.00
CA PHE A 123 -14.66 -17.32 -8.47
C PHE A 123 -15.00 -18.69 -9.09
N SER A 124 -15.95 -19.41 -8.48
CA SER A 124 -16.35 -20.77 -8.87
C SER A 124 -15.21 -21.80 -8.79
N GLY A 125 -14.20 -21.55 -7.94
CA GLY A 125 -13.00 -22.39 -7.81
C GLY A 125 -11.99 -22.24 -8.95
N SER A 126 -12.22 -21.34 -9.91
CA SER A 126 -11.34 -21.18 -11.07
C SER A 126 -10.23 -20.17 -10.80
N ARG A 127 -8.97 -20.65 -10.74
CA ARG A 127 -7.77 -19.78 -10.67
C ARG A 127 -7.68 -18.82 -11.85
N ALA A 128 -8.07 -19.27 -13.05
CA ALA A 128 -8.05 -18.43 -14.24
C ALA A 128 -9.05 -17.26 -14.12
N THR A 129 -10.26 -17.54 -13.63
CA THR A 129 -11.25 -16.50 -13.35
C THR A 129 -10.76 -15.57 -12.25
N ALA A 130 -10.17 -16.11 -11.19
CA ALA A 130 -9.58 -15.33 -10.11
C ALA A 130 -8.52 -14.34 -10.62
N LEU A 131 -7.61 -14.77 -11.49
CA LEU A 131 -6.58 -13.90 -12.08
C LEU A 131 -7.16 -12.85 -13.05
N ARG A 132 -8.19 -13.20 -13.83
CA ARG A 132 -8.83 -12.27 -14.78
C ARG A 132 -9.49 -11.08 -14.10
N VAL A 133 -10.00 -11.24 -12.88
CA VAL A 133 -10.67 -10.14 -12.19
C VAL A 133 -9.72 -9.24 -11.38
N VAL A 134 -8.46 -9.64 -11.19
CA VAL A 134 -7.47 -8.85 -10.40
C VAL A 134 -7.25 -7.50 -11.06
N ALA A 135 -6.89 -7.48 -12.34
CA ALA A 135 -6.55 -6.27 -13.06
C ALA A 135 -7.74 -5.28 -13.12
N PRO A 136 -8.96 -5.69 -13.54
CA PRO A 136 -10.15 -4.83 -13.46
C PRO A 136 -10.46 -4.35 -12.04
N THR A 137 -10.26 -5.17 -11.00
CA THR A 137 -10.49 -4.74 -9.62
C THR A 137 -9.49 -3.66 -9.21
N LEU A 138 -8.22 -3.82 -9.60
CA LEU A 138 -7.15 -2.90 -9.21
C LEU A 138 -7.17 -1.59 -9.99
N SER A 139 -7.55 -1.58 -11.28
CA SER A 139 -7.71 -0.31 -12.02
C SER A 139 -8.79 0.57 -11.40
N ARG A 140 -9.87 -0.04 -10.90
CA ARG A 140 -10.97 0.67 -10.21
C ARG A 140 -10.63 1.01 -8.75
N SER A 141 -9.60 0.41 -8.17
CA SER A 141 -9.19 0.64 -6.78
C SER A 141 -8.70 2.08 -6.54
N ALA A 142 -8.06 2.69 -7.53
CA ALA A 142 -7.60 4.08 -7.49
C ALA A 142 -8.74 5.11 -7.45
N PHE A 143 -9.98 4.69 -7.75
CA PHE A 143 -11.17 5.53 -7.67
C PHE A 143 -12.01 5.21 -6.42
N PHE A 144 -11.48 4.39 -5.51
CA PHE A 144 -12.14 3.99 -4.28
C PHE A 144 -13.46 3.22 -4.51
N GLU A 145 -13.63 2.62 -5.69
CA GLU A 145 -14.86 1.89 -6.06
C GLU A 145 -14.97 0.50 -5.43
N ASN A 146 -13.89 0.00 -4.83
CA ASN A 146 -13.88 -1.27 -4.12
C ASN A 146 -12.92 -1.24 -2.93
N ILE A 147 -13.04 -2.22 -2.05
CA ILE A 147 -12.26 -2.28 -0.81
C ILE A 147 -10.75 -2.40 -1.04
N SER A 148 -10.30 -2.86 -2.21
CA SER A 148 -8.87 -2.85 -2.55
C SER A 148 -8.31 -1.43 -2.63
N GLY A 149 -9.16 -0.43 -2.94
CA GLY A 149 -8.80 0.98 -2.88
C GLY A 149 -8.42 1.42 -1.47
N VAL A 150 -9.12 0.90 -0.45
CA VAL A 150 -8.74 1.11 0.97
C VAL A 150 -7.33 0.62 1.23
N TYR A 151 -6.99 -0.56 0.73
CA TYR A 151 -5.68 -1.16 0.95
C TYR A 151 -4.60 -0.34 0.23
N LEU A 152 -4.88 0.10 -1.00
CA LEU A 152 -3.99 0.95 -1.79
C LEU A 152 -3.64 2.22 -1.02
N TYR A 153 -4.65 3.00 -0.62
CA TYR A 153 -4.44 4.26 0.10
C TYR A 153 -3.86 4.06 1.50
N ALA A 154 -4.20 2.97 2.19
CA ALA A 154 -3.57 2.64 3.47
C ALA A 154 -2.05 2.42 3.31
N THR A 155 -1.60 1.79 2.20
CA THR A 155 -0.16 1.66 1.93
C THR A 155 0.50 3.02 1.64
N MET A 156 -0.22 3.98 1.05
CA MET A 156 0.28 5.34 0.81
C MET A 156 0.44 6.11 2.12
N VAL A 157 -0.59 6.10 2.95
CA VAL A 157 -0.59 6.76 4.27
C VAL A 157 0.55 6.20 5.13
N GLY A 158 0.75 4.88 5.12
CA GLY A 158 1.85 4.23 5.82
C GLY A 158 3.24 4.63 5.31
N ALA A 159 3.39 4.90 4.01
CA ALA A 159 4.65 5.25 3.38
C ALA A 159 5.04 6.74 3.50
N LEU A 160 4.05 7.63 3.69
CA LEU A 160 4.28 9.08 3.69
C LEU A 160 5.41 9.53 4.65
N PRO A 161 5.48 9.09 5.92
CA PRO A 161 6.56 9.49 6.82
C PRO A 161 7.94 9.01 6.37
N LEU A 162 8.03 7.84 5.72
CA LEU A 162 9.28 7.31 5.15
C LEU A 162 9.76 8.18 4.00
N TYR A 163 8.84 8.53 3.09
CA TYR A 163 9.16 9.31 1.90
C TYR A 163 9.64 10.69 2.30
N VAL A 164 8.92 11.38 3.19
CA VAL A 164 9.34 12.68 3.72
C VAL A 164 10.72 12.59 4.38
N SER A 165 11.00 11.53 5.14
CA SER A 165 12.31 11.33 5.76
C SER A 165 13.42 11.13 4.73
N ALA A 166 13.22 10.27 3.72
CA ALA A 166 14.21 9.99 2.68
C ALA A 166 14.48 11.22 1.80
N ILE A 167 13.42 11.94 1.43
CA ILE A 167 13.50 13.15 0.59
C ILE A 167 14.28 14.25 1.30
N ASN A 168 14.05 14.48 2.60
CA ASN A 168 14.80 15.46 3.37
C ASN A 168 16.30 15.12 3.52
N GLN A 169 16.66 13.83 3.42
CA GLN A 169 18.04 13.36 3.52
C GLN A 169 18.75 13.31 2.15
N SER A 170 18.04 13.56 1.05
CA SER A 170 18.55 13.45 -0.31
C SER A 170 19.22 14.75 -0.77
N ALA A 171 20.49 14.66 -1.19
CA ALA A 171 21.21 15.80 -1.76
C ALA A 171 20.73 16.12 -3.18
N SER A 172 20.44 15.10 -3.99
CA SER A 172 19.96 15.26 -5.37
C SER A 172 18.56 15.88 -5.45
N LEU A 173 17.68 15.61 -4.48
CA LEU A 173 16.33 16.18 -4.47
C LEU A 173 16.26 17.58 -3.84
N ARG A 174 17.32 18.01 -3.15
CA ARG A 174 17.38 19.31 -2.45
C ARG A 174 17.05 20.52 -3.35
N PRO A 175 17.54 20.62 -4.60
CA PRO A 175 17.19 21.73 -5.49
C PRO A 175 15.69 21.77 -5.82
N LEU A 176 15.07 20.60 -6.02
CA LEU A 176 13.64 20.49 -6.35
C LEU A 176 12.75 20.82 -5.15
N ILE A 177 13.13 20.35 -3.96
CA ILE A 177 12.41 20.65 -2.71
C ILE A 177 12.46 22.16 -2.41
N GLY A 178 13.59 22.82 -2.73
CA GLY A 178 13.79 24.25 -2.51
C GLY A 178 12.90 25.18 -3.35
N LEU A 179 12.20 24.64 -4.36
CA LEU A 179 11.23 25.40 -5.16
C LEU A 179 9.92 25.66 -4.40
N PHE A 180 9.65 24.90 -3.34
CA PHE A 180 8.43 25.05 -2.55
C PHE A 180 8.63 26.02 -1.39
N PRO A 181 7.62 26.87 -1.07
CA PRO A 181 7.69 27.74 0.08
C PRO A 181 7.71 26.94 1.39
N GLN A 182 8.53 27.40 2.34
CA GLN A 182 8.68 26.84 3.70
C GLN A 182 9.23 25.39 3.71
N LYS A 183 8.95 24.62 4.79
CA LYS A 183 9.38 23.23 4.98
C LYS A 183 8.42 22.20 4.34
N THR A 184 7.62 22.61 3.34
CA THR A 184 6.55 21.77 2.75
C THR A 184 7.01 20.93 1.56
N GLY A 185 8.12 21.30 0.91
CA GLY A 185 8.55 20.67 -0.34
C GLY A 185 8.75 19.15 -0.25
N ALA A 186 9.27 18.64 0.88
CA ALA A 186 9.44 17.20 1.05
C ALA A 186 8.10 16.45 1.13
N ALA A 187 7.08 17.05 1.77
CA ALA A 187 5.74 16.48 1.82
C ALA A 187 5.06 16.53 0.45
N ALA A 188 5.17 17.65 -0.27
CA ALA A 188 4.63 17.77 -1.62
C ALA A 188 5.26 16.75 -2.58
N PHE A 189 6.58 16.58 -2.52
CA PHE A 189 7.29 15.62 -3.36
C PHE A 189 6.98 14.16 -2.96
N ALA A 190 6.80 13.89 -1.66
CA ALA A 190 6.34 12.58 -1.18
C ALA A 190 4.95 12.25 -1.73
N LEU A 191 4.01 13.19 -1.66
CA LEU A 191 2.66 13.02 -2.20
C LEU A 191 2.68 12.81 -3.72
N LEU A 192 3.51 13.55 -4.45
CA LEU A 192 3.68 13.37 -5.90
C LEU A 192 4.22 11.97 -6.23
N ALA A 193 5.24 11.50 -5.51
CA ALA A 193 5.79 10.15 -5.72
C ALA A 193 4.75 9.07 -5.43
N LEU A 194 3.99 9.20 -4.34
CA LEU A 194 2.91 8.27 -4.00
C LEU A 194 1.78 8.31 -5.03
N LEU A 195 1.42 9.50 -5.55
CA LEU A 195 0.46 9.64 -6.64
C LEU A 195 0.96 8.95 -7.92
N LEU A 196 2.23 9.09 -8.27
CA LEU A 196 2.84 8.37 -9.39
C LEU A 196 2.75 6.85 -9.21
N SER A 197 2.86 6.35 -7.98
CA SER A 197 2.68 4.92 -7.69
C SER A 197 1.24 4.45 -7.98
N VAL A 198 0.24 5.26 -7.61
CA VAL A 198 -1.17 4.98 -7.87
C VAL A 198 -1.45 5.00 -9.36
N VAL A 199 -0.98 6.03 -10.07
CA VAL A 199 -1.13 6.13 -11.54
C VAL A 199 -0.45 4.96 -12.23
N SER A 200 0.76 4.60 -11.82
CA SER A 200 1.49 3.46 -12.40
C SER A 200 0.76 2.14 -12.18
N LEU A 201 0.24 1.91 -10.97
CA LEU A 201 -0.57 0.74 -10.66
C LEU A 201 -1.82 0.68 -11.56
N THR A 202 -2.55 1.79 -11.68
CA THR A 202 -3.75 1.87 -12.52
C THR A 202 -3.44 1.57 -13.98
N LEU A 203 -2.41 2.21 -14.54
CA LEU A 203 -2.02 1.99 -15.94
C LEU A 203 -1.58 0.54 -16.20
N VAL A 204 -0.79 -0.04 -15.29
CA VAL A 204 -0.39 -1.46 -15.40
C VAL A 204 -1.61 -2.37 -15.30
N ALA A 205 -2.52 -2.10 -14.38
CA ALA A 205 -3.75 -2.88 -14.22
C ALA A 205 -4.67 -2.76 -15.44
N GLU A 206 -4.85 -1.56 -16.00
CA GLU A 206 -5.62 -1.36 -17.23
C GLU A 206 -5.00 -2.06 -18.43
N LEU A 207 -3.67 -1.98 -18.58
CA LEU A 207 -2.95 -2.69 -19.63
C LEU A 207 -3.14 -4.20 -19.52
N ILE A 208 -3.00 -4.77 -18.31
CA ILE A 208 -3.23 -6.20 -18.08
C ILE A 208 -4.69 -6.56 -18.41
N ALA A 209 -5.67 -5.77 -17.96
CA ALA A 209 -7.08 -6.02 -18.25
C ALA A 209 -7.36 -6.00 -19.76
N HIS A 210 -6.82 -5.01 -20.48
CA HIS A 210 -6.96 -4.92 -21.92
C HIS A 210 -6.34 -6.11 -22.67
N LEU A 211 -5.19 -6.60 -22.21
CA LEU A 211 -4.54 -7.79 -22.78
C LEU A 211 -5.25 -9.11 -22.45
N GLN A 212 -6.11 -9.13 -21.42
CA GLN A 212 -6.85 -10.32 -21.00
C GLN A 212 -8.15 -10.55 -21.79
N GLY A 213 -8.65 -9.54 -22.51
CA GLY A 213 -9.88 -9.60 -23.30
C GLY A 213 -11.12 -9.32 -22.46
#